data_AF-A0A2N7YHT2-F1
#
_entry.id   AF-A0A2N7YHT2-F1
#
_cell.length_a   1.000
_cell.length_b   1.000
_cell.length_c   1.000
_cell.angle_alpha   90.00
_cell.angle_beta   90.00
_cell.angle_gamma   90.00
#
_symmetry.space_group_name_H-M   'P 1'
#
loop_
_entity.id
_entity.type
_entity.pdbx_description
1 polymer ?
#
loop_
_entity_poly.entity_id
_entity_poly.type
_entity_poly.pdbx_seq_one_letter_code
_entity_poly.pdbx_strand_id
1 'polypeptide(L)'
;MKDHIDKAGIRCVITMIAFFLFLTIVWGPINTIWVGPWIYEGASLGSLAWRKAWVLNGWILFSPIAIAFGYCLFTMARAIRKDESEREAPRGKEGF
;
A
#
# COMPACT_ATOMS: atom_id res chain seq x y z
N MET A 1 14.85 17.09 17.56
CA MET A 1 15.08 16.26 16.36
C MET A 1 15.05 14.76 16.65
N LYS A 2 15.76 14.24 17.66
CA LYS A 2 15.69 12.81 18.06
C LYS A 2 14.26 12.33 18.37
N ASP A 3 13.53 13.03 19.24
CA ASP A 3 12.17 12.60 19.65
C ASP A 3 11.11 12.57 18.53
N HIS A 4 11.26 13.41 17.50
CA HIS A 4 10.33 13.43 16.36
C HIS A 4 10.59 12.30 15.38
N ILE A 5 11.87 11.96 15.15
CA ILE A 5 12.27 10.83 14.30
C ILE A 5 11.85 9.52 14.97
N ASP A 6 12.02 9.39 16.29
CA ASP A 6 11.63 8.18 17.03
C ASP A 6 10.11 7.96 17.04
N LYS A 7 9.32 9.03 17.24
CA LYS A 7 7.84 8.93 17.19
C LYS A 7 7.33 8.61 15.78
N ALA A 8 7.97 9.11 14.73
CA ALA A 8 7.62 8.78 13.35
C ALA A 8 7.99 7.32 13.00
N GLY A 9 9.16 6.86 13.45
CA GLY A 9 9.61 5.48 13.28
C GLY A 9 8.67 4.47 13.95
N ILE A 10 8.29 4.71 15.21
CA ILE A 10 7.36 3.85 15.95
C ILE A 10 6.00 3.75 15.24
N ARG A 11 5.47 4.86 14.72
CA ARG A 11 4.20 4.84 13.94
C ARG A 11 4.33 3.98 12.69
N CYS A 12 5.43 4.11 11.94
CA CYS A 12 5.66 3.28 10.75
C CYS A 12 5.74 1.79 11.10
N VAL A 13 6.42 1.44 12.18
CA VAL A 13 6.52 0.04 12.65
C VAL A 13 5.14 -0.50 13.04
N ILE A 14 4.35 0.26 13.80
CA ILE A 14 2.98 -0.14 14.17
C ILE A 14 2.11 -0.33 12.92
N THR A 15 2.17 0.60 11.96
CA THR A 15 1.42 0.48 10.70
C THR A 15 1.87 -0.74 9.90
N MET A 16 3.17 -1.02 9.84
CA MET A 16 3.69 -2.21 9.15
C MET A 16 3.19 -3.51 9.79
N ILE A 17 3.19 -3.60 11.13
CA ILE A 17 2.66 -4.75 11.86
C ILE A 17 1.15 -4.89 11.63
N ALA A 18 0.40 -3.79 11.74
CA ALA A 18 -1.05 -3.79 11.53
C ALA A 18 -1.39 -4.23 10.10
N PHE A 19 -0.64 -3.77 9.10
CA PHE A 19 -0.82 -4.17 7.72
C PHE A 19 -0.49 -5.66 7.51
N PHE A 20 0.58 -6.16 8.12
CA PHE A 20 0.91 -7.58 8.10
C PHE A 20 -0.19 -8.45 8.73
N LEU A 21 -0.75 -8.04 9.86
CA LEU A 21 -1.86 -8.73 10.52
C LEU A 21 -3.12 -8.69 9.64
N PHE A 22 -3.43 -7.55 9.02
CA PHE A 22 -4.52 -7.46 8.05
C PHE A 22 -4.33 -8.44 6.89
N LEU A 23 -3.14 -8.48 6.29
CA LEU A 23 -2.84 -9.36 5.17
C LEU A 23 -3.00 -10.85 5.54
N THR A 24 -2.57 -11.24 6.73
CA THR A 24 -2.53 -12.65 7.15
C THR A 24 -3.84 -13.13 7.77
N ILE A 25 -4.50 -12.31 8.58
CA ILE A 25 -5.69 -12.69 9.35
C ILE A 25 -6.98 -12.39 8.59
N VAL A 26 -6.99 -11.35 7.76
CA VAL A 26 -8.21 -10.90 7.06
C VAL A 26 -8.10 -11.19 5.57
N TRP A 27 -7.10 -10.62 4.90
CA TRP A 27 -7.01 -10.71 3.44
C TRP A 27 -6.68 -12.11 2.95
N GLY A 28 -5.73 -12.81 3.58
CA GLY A 28 -5.34 -14.17 3.23
C GLY A 28 -6.53 -15.15 3.26
N PRO A 29 -7.32 -15.19 4.35
CA PRO A 29 -8.53 -16.00 4.43
C PRO A 29 -9.60 -15.60 3.40
N ILE A 30 -9.88 -14.30 3.22
CA ILE A 30 -10.81 -13.82 2.19
C ILE A 30 -10.35 -14.29 0.81
N ASN A 31 -9.06 -14.16 0.52
CA ASN A 31 -8.51 -14.57 -0.76
C ASN A 31 -8.61 -16.08 -0.97
N THR A 32 -8.35 -16.86 0.07
CA THR A 32 -8.34 -18.33 -0.02
C THR A 32 -9.73 -18.92 -0.10
N ILE A 33 -10.67 -18.41 0.70
CA ILE A 33 -12.02 -18.98 0.83
C ILE A 33 -12.95 -18.48 -0.28
N TRP A 34 -12.76 -17.24 -0.74
CA TRP A 34 -13.71 -16.61 -1.65
C TRP A 34 -13.12 -16.28 -3.01
N VAL A 35 -12.04 -15.49 -3.04
CA VAL A 35 -11.46 -14.97 -4.29
C VAL A 35 -10.85 -16.09 -5.14
N GLY A 36 -10.05 -16.97 -4.53
CA GLY A 36 -9.40 -18.08 -5.19
C GLY A 36 -10.41 -18.99 -5.90
N PRO A 37 -11.38 -19.58 -5.19
CA PRO A 37 -12.40 -20.43 -5.81
C PRO A 37 -13.14 -19.75 -6.96
N TRP A 38 -13.48 -18.47 -6.83
CA TRP A 38 -14.11 -17.69 -7.89
C TRP A 38 -13.21 -17.52 -9.13
N ILE A 39 -11.91 -17.26 -8.94
CA ILE A 39 -10.96 -17.07 -10.04
C ILE A 39 -10.62 -18.38 -10.76
N TYR A 40 -10.51 -19.49 -10.02
CA TYR A 40 -10.19 -20.80 -10.59
C TYR A 40 -11.43 -21.57 -11.06
N GLU A 41 -12.63 -20.99 -10.94
CA GLU A 41 -13.88 -21.62 -11.38
C GLU A 41 -13.82 -21.98 -12.87
N GLY A 42 -14.07 -23.26 -13.20
CA GLY A 42 -14.00 -23.77 -14.57
C GLY A 42 -12.59 -23.89 -15.17
N ALA A 43 -11.53 -23.56 -14.42
CA ALA A 43 -10.15 -23.66 -14.89
C ALA A 43 -9.53 -25.01 -14.51
N SER A 44 -9.33 -25.90 -15.50
CA SER A 44 -8.68 -27.18 -15.26
C SER A 44 -7.21 -27.00 -14.88
N LEU A 45 -6.78 -27.71 -13.84
CA LEU A 45 -5.44 -27.59 -13.26
C LEU A 45 -4.37 -27.87 -14.32
N GLY A 46 -3.39 -26.97 -14.45
CA GLY A 46 -2.31 -27.07 -15.44
C GLY A 46 -2.63 -26.51 -16.84
N SER A 47 -3.89 -26.18 -17.13
CA SER A 47 -4.27 -25.53 -18.39
C SER A 47 -3.76 -24.09 -18.52
N LEU A 48 -3.79 -23.55 -19.74
CA LEU A 48 -3.50 -22.13 -19.97
C LEU A 48 -4.48 -21.22 -19.20
N ALA A 49 -5.75 -21.63 -19.08
CA ALA A 49 -6.75 -20.90 -18.32
C ALA A 49 -6.38 -20.84 -16.83
N TRP A 50 -5.95 -21.97 -16.25
CA TRP A 50 -5.48 -22.02 -14.87
C TRP A 50 -4.24 -21.17 -14.63
N ARG A 51 -3.30 -21.12 -15.58
CA ARG A 51 -2.11 -20.24 -15.48
C ARG A 51 -2.49 -18.76 -15.51
N LYS A 52 -3.44 -18.36 -16.35
CA LYS A 52 -3.97 -16.98 -16.39
C LYS A 52 -4.69 -16.61 -15.09
N ALA A 53 -5.52 -17.52 -14.59
CA ALA A 53 -6.21 -17.41 -13.31
C ALA A 53 -5.21 -17.27 -12.15
N TRP A 54 -4.09 -18.02 -12.18
CA TRP A 54 -3.02 -17.90 -11.18
C TRP A 54 -2.35 -16.53 -11.17
N VAL A 55 -2.03 -15.98 -12.35
CA VAL A 55 -1.48 -14.63 -12.47
C VAL A 55 -2.47 -13.59 -11.94
N LEU A 56 -3.75 -13.70 -12.28
CA LEU A 56 -4.80 -12.80 -11.80
C LEU A 56 -4.95 -12.85 -10.27
N ASN A 57 -4.99 -14.05 -9.70
CA ASN A 57 -5.06 -14.25 -8.25
C ASN A 57 -3.82 -13.67 -7.54
N GLY A 58 -2.62 -13.80 -8.14
CA GLY A 58 -1.41 -13.17 -7.63
C GLY A 58 -1.50 -11.65 -7.58
N TRP A 59 -2.02 -11.01 -8.63
CA TRP A 59 -2.25 -9.57 -8.65
C TRP A 59 -3.26 -9.11 -7.61
N ILE A 60 -4.35 -9.86 -7.42
CA ILE A 60 -5.35 -9.55 -6.41
C ILE A 60 -4.75 -9.68 -5.01
N LEU A 61 -3.98 -10.73 -4.74
CA LEU A 61 -3.29 -10.91 -3.47
C LEU A 61 -2.34 -9.74 -3.15
N PHE A 62 -1.64 -9.22 -4.16
CA PHE A 62 -0.72 -8.09 -4.03
C PHE A 62 -1.41 -6.72 -3.96
N SER A 63 -2.66 -6.61 -4.44
CA SER A 63 -3.34 -5.33 -4.60
C SER A 63 -3.46 -4.47 -3.33
N PRO A 64 -3.71 -4.99 -2.11
CA PRO A 64 -3.79 -4.15 -0.93
C PRO A 64 -2.44 -3.50 -0.59
N ILE A 65 -1.33 -4.18 -0.91
CA ILE A 65 0.03 -3.67 -0.74
C ILE A 65 0.25 -2.49 -1.68
N ALA A 66 -0.05 -2.69 -2.97
CA ALA A 66 0.09 -1.64 -3.98
C ALA A 66 -0.77 -0.40 -3.65
N ILE A 67 -2.01 -0.59 -3.21
CA ILE A 67 -2.92 0.51 -2.85
C ILE A 67 -2.41 1.26 -1.62
N ALA A 68 -2.01 0.54 -0.57
CA ALA A 68 -1.49 1.16 0.66
C ALA A 68 -0.20 1.94 0.39
N PHE A 69 0.76 1.35 -0.32
CA PHE A 69 2.01 2.03 -0.70
C PHE A 69 1.76 3.21 -1.62
N GLY A 70 0.87 3.07 -2.62
CA GLY A 70 0.50 4.16 -3.51
C GLY A 70 -0.09 5.35 -2.77
N TYR A 71 -0.98 5.12 -1.81
CA TYR A 71 -1.56 6.17 -0.98
C TYR A 71 -0.50 6.84 -0.07
N CYS A 72 0.39 6.06 0.53
CA CYS A 72 1.51 6.60 1.33
C CYS A 72 2.44 7.49 0.49
N LEU A 73 2.82 7.06 -0.72
CA LEU A 73 3.66 7.84 -1.62
C LEU A 73 2.96 9.13 -2.06
N PHE A 74 1.68 9.05 -2.42
CA PHE A 74 0.89 10.22 -2.82
C PHE A 74 0.79 11.25 -1.70
N THR A 75 0.51 10.81 -0.47
CA THR A 75 0.40 11.70 0.68
C THR A 75 1.74 12.30 1.10
N MET A 76 2.84 11.54 1.06
CA MET A 76 4.19 12.08 1.27
C MET A 76 4.56 13.10 0.20
N ALA A 77 4.33 12.80 -1.09
CA ALA A 77 4.61 13.74 -2.17
C ALA A 77 3.80 15.05 -2.00
N ARG A 78 2.54 14.96 -1.59
CA ARG A 78 1.71 16.13 -1.27
C ARG A 78 2.25 16.91 -0.07
N ALA A 79 2.71 16.22 0.97
CA ALA A 79 3.28 16.85 2.16
C ALA A 79 4.60 17.59 1.84
N ILE A 80 5.48 16.98 1.04
CA ILE A 80 6.75 17.60 0.60
C ILE A 80 6.47 18.85 -0.22
N ARG A 81 5.59 18.78 -1.23
CA ARG A 81 5.22 19.95 -2.05
C ARG A 81 4.63 21.08 -1.21
N LYS A 82 3.85 20.74 -0.17
CA LYS A 82 3.28 21.73 0.75
C LYS A 82 4.37 22.39 1.61
N ASP A 83 5.28 21.60 2.19
CA ASP A 83 6.42 22.12 2.97
C ASP A 83 7.33 23.01 2.12
N GLU A 84 7.59 22.63 0.86
CA GLU A 84 8.31 23.49 -0.11
C GLU A 84 7.60 24.83 -0.33
N SER A 85 6.29 24.81 -0.61
CA SER A 85 5.52 26.05 -0.84
C SER A 85 5.48 26.98 0.38
N GLU A 86 5.41 26.44 1.59
CA GLU A 86 5.40 27.21 2.84
C GLU A 86 6.78 27.80 3.18
N ARG A 87 7.87 27.11 2.78
CA ARG A 87 9.26 27.60 2.92
C ARG A 87 9.64 28.66 1.88
N GLU A 88 9.04 28.63 0.70
CA GLU A 88 9.27 29.64 -0.35
C GLU A 88 8.43 30.91 -0.14
N ALA A 89 7.25 30.81 0.47
CA ALA A 89 6.36 31.95 0.75
C ALA A 89 6.99 33.14 1.50
N PRO A 90 7.88 32.97 2.51
CA PRO A 90 8.53 34.12 3.15
C PRO A 90 9.64 34.75 2.30
N ARG A 91 10.27 34.04 1.35
CA ARG A 91 11.36 34.59 0.51
C ARG A 91 10.88 35.57 -0.56
N GLY A 92 9.59 35.55 -0.91
CA GLY A 92 8.99 36.50 -1.84
C GLY A 92 8.59 37.84 -1.19
N LYS A 93 8.72 38.00 0.13
CA LYS A 93 8.27 39.19 0.88
C LYS A 93 9.40 40.07 1.42
N GLU A 94 10.65 39.66 1.31
CA GLU A 94 11.81 40.47 1.75
C GLU A 94 12.43 41.30 0.60
N GLY A 95 11.75 41.42 -0.53
CA GLY A 95 12.27 42.07 -1.74
C GLY A 95 11.37 43.15 -2.34
N PHE A 96 10.64 43.93 -1.53
CA PHE A 96 9.98 45.15 -1.98
C PHE A 96 9.99 46.23 -0.90
#